data_AF-A0A9P0JHA9-F1
#
_entry.id   AF-A0A9P0JHA9-F1
#
_cell.length_a   1.000
_cell.length_b   1.000
_cell.length_c   1.000
_cell.angle_alpha   90.00
_cell.angle_beta   90.00
_cell.angle_gamma   90.00
#
_symmetry.space_group_name_H-M   'P 1'
#
loop_
_entity.id
_entity.type
_entity.pdbx_description
1 polymer ?
#
loop_
_entity_poly.entity_id
_entity_poly.type
_entity_poly.pdbx_seq_one_letter_code
_entity_poly.pdbx_strand_id
1 'polypeptide(L)'
;MGLEDFGEELNNTNSSQKANHALVLMWQSLADNFVQPIAVFASHGTVKGVDLAKLVIRAILLMENAGGQVVGLTSDGATTNRTMWNLLGICPNSENFKNYFENPYDSSRKVFVFSDTPHLLKTIRNRLYEKKQLLVHPSKTPIKWEHYQNVYKIEANSLTKACPKINKNHFELNNLSKMKVKYAAQVLKEAFAFINEWESNLKNQLITKNDFLTQMTADGLKITLKSTMDLVDYLLNECNYKYVMTTKLNQDCLEKFFGIIRQVAGPNDHPSTPTFLQLYRMLSMYSLIKPPKSGNCTIFEDNIPMITIADLKEIINDSTNTPARINKIEKLKLKINTIVGS
;
A
#
# COMPACT_ATOMS: atom_id res chain seq x y z
N MET A 1 4.77 -27.96 1.28
CA MET A 1 4.44 -26.81 0.42
C MET A 1 2.93 -26.82 0.19
N GLY A 2 2.27 -25.66 0.28
CA GLY A 2 0.83 -25.54 0.00
C GLY A 2 0.56 -25.45 -1.49
N LEU A 3 -0.66 -25.78 -1.91
CA LEU A 3 -1.12 -25.59 -3.29
C LEU A 3 -1.63 -24.17 -3.50
N GLU A 4 -1.74 -23.77 -4.76
CA GLU A 4 -2.48 -22.57 -5.13
C GLU A 4 -3.95 -22.72 -4.72
N ASP A 5 -4.47 -21.68 -4.07
CA ASP A 5 -5.80 -21.65 -3.48
C ASP A 5 -6.32 -20.22 -3.47
N PHE A 6 -7.36 -20.00 -4.29
CA PHE A 6 -8.13 -18.76 -4.33
C PHE A 6 -9.49 -18.90 -3.61
N GLY A 7 -9.73 -20.01 -2.91
CA GLY A 7 -11.01 -20.35 -2.32
C GLY A 7 -12.13 -20.51 -3.36
N GLU A 8 -13.37 -20.32 -2.93
CA GLU A 8 -14.56 -20.28 -3.80
C GLU A 8 -14.74 -18.92 -4.52
N GLU A 9 -13.68 -18.10 -4.52
CA GLU A 9 -13.72 -16.74 -5.07
C GLU A 9 -13.52 -16.72 -6.60
N LEU A 10 -12.87 -17.75 -7.14
CA LEU A 10 -12.63 -17.90 -8.58
C LEU A 10 -13.09 -19.28 -9.05
N ASN A 11 -13.84 -19.33 -10.15
CA ASN A 11 -14.29 -20.59 -10.75
C ASN A 11 -13.10 -21.39 -11.28
N ASN A 12 -12.93 -22.62 -10.77
CA ASN A 12 -12.02 -23.66 -11.25
C ASN A 12 -10.51 -23.33 -11.22
N THR A 13 -9.91 -23.39 -10.04
CA THR A 13 -8.50 -23.77 -9.92
C THR A 13 -8.30 -24.74 -8.76
N ASN A 14 -8.72 -26.00 -8.92
CA ASN A 14 -8.01 -27.12 -8.28
C ASN A 14 -6.63 -27.23 -8.94
N SER A 15 -5.79 -26.23 -8.71
CA SER A 15 -4.46 -26.13 -9.28
C SER A 15 -3.55 -27.07 -8.51
N SER A 16 -2.99 -28.07 -9.20
CA SER A 16 -1.98 -28.96 -8.62
C SER A 16 -0.62 -28.27 -8.46
N GLN A 17 -0.53 -26.98 -8.80
CA GLN A 17 0.69 -26.21 -8.73
C GLN A 17 1.00 -25.76 -7.29
N LYS A 18 2.28 -25.81 -6.94
CA LYS A 18 2.75 -25.38 -5.62
C LYS A 18 2.74 -23.86 -5.56
N ALA A 19 2.03 -23.29 -4.59
CA ALA A 19 2.02 -21.85 -4.39
C ALA A 19 3.41 -21.35 -3.98
N ASN A 20 3.84 -20.25 -4.59
CA ASN A 20 5.11 -19.58 -4.33
C ASN A 20 4.95 -18.08 -4.06
N HIS A 21 3.72 -17.55 -4.15
CA HIS A 21 3.38 -16.18 -3.80
C HIS A 21 2.17 -16.17 -2.87
N ALA A 22 2.04 -15.09 -2.09
CA ALA A 22 0.86 -14.81 -1.29
C ALA A 22 0.33 -13.43 -1.68
N LEU A 23 -0.89 -13.38 -2.22
CA LEU A 23 -1.63 -12.14 -2.41
C LEU A 23 -2.33 -11.81 -1.10
N VAL A 24 -2.09 -10.63 -0.55
CA VAL A 24 -2.77 -10.14 0.66
C VAL A 24 -3.52 -8.86 0.31
N LEU A 25 -4.80 -8.82 0.65
CA LEU A 25 -5.60 -7.60 0.63
C LEU A 25 -5.64 -7.04 2.05
N MET A 26 -5.30 -5.77 2.20
CA MET A 26 -5.24 -5.07 3.47
C MET A 26 -6.14 -3.85 3.42
N TRP A 27 -6.96 -3.69 4.46
CA TRP A 27 -7.81 -2.52 4.65
C TRP A 27 -7.17 -1.58 5.67
N GLN A 28 -7.27 -0.28 5.40
CA GLN A 28 -6.70 0.76 6.24
C GLN A 28 -7.73 1.87 6.45
N SER A 29 -7.99 2.22 7.71
CA SER A 29 -8.86 3.34 8.05
C SER A 29 -8.15 4.66 7.75
N LEU A 30 -8.82 5.54 7.01
CA LEU A 30 -8.35 6.90 6.80
C LEU A 30 -8.54 7.77 8.05
N ALA A 31 -9.64 7.58 8.79
CA ALA A 31 -9.95 8.32 10.00
C ALA A 31 -9.11 7.84 11.20
N ASP A 32 -9.09 6.53 11.45
CA ASP A 32 -8.47 5.93 12.63
C ASP A 32 -7.12 5.31 12.35
N ASN A 33 -6.28 5.14 13.37
CA ASN A 33 -5.03 4.42 13.23
C ASN A 33 -5.25 2.90 13.30
N PHE A 34 -6.04 2.38 12.36
CA PHE A 34 -6.44 0.98 12.30
C PHE A 34 -6.17 0.41 10.90
N VAL A 35 -5.57 -0.77 10.86
CA VAL A 35 -5.21 -1.51 9.64
C VAL A 35 -5.47 -2.97 9.92
N GLN A 36 -6.08 -3.67 8.97
CA GLN A 36 -6.40 -5.08 9.10
C GLN A 36 -6.17 -5.81 7.77
N PRO A 37 -5.47 -6.96 7.76
CA PRO A 37 -5.50 -7.85 6.61
C PRO A 37 -6.88 -8.49 6.50
N ILE A 38 -7.50 -8.40 5.32
CA ILE A 38 -8.90 -8.80 5.10
C ILE A 38 -9.02 -10.04 4.22
N ALA A 39 -8.02 -10.32 3.40
CA ALA A 39 -7.96 -11.54 2.61
C ALA A 39 -6.50 -11.95 2.34
N VAL A 40 -6.30 -13.26 2.20
CA VAL A 40 -5.04 -13.85 1.74
C VAL A 40 -5.34 -14.97 0.76
N PHE A 41 -4.61 -15.01 -0.33
CA PHE A 41 -4.70 -16.04 -1.37
C PHE A 41 -3.30 -16.57 -1.67
N ALA A 42 -3.18 -17.90 -1.74
CA ALA A 42 -1.94 -18.56 -2.10
C ALA A 42 -1.93 -18.77 -3.62
N SER A 43 -0.94 -18.23 -4.33
CA SER A 43 -0.89 -18.31 -5.79
C SER A 43 0.40 -18.92 -6.31
N HIS A 44 0.31 -19.55 -7.49
CA HIS A 44 1.48 -19.92 -8.29
C HIS A 44 1.79 -18.78 -9.26
N GLY A 45 2.80 -17.98 -8.92
CA GLY A 45 3.15 -16.76 -9.62
C GLY A 45 2.25 -15.59 -9.26
N THR A 46 2.37 -14.52 -10.05
CA THR A 46 1.56 -13.32 -9.88
C THR A 46 0.11 -13.58 -10.31
N VAL A 47 -0.85 -13.16 -9.47
CA VAL A 47 -2.28 -13.25 -9.77
C VAL A 47 -2.60 -12.44 -11.03
N LYS A 48 -3.35 -13.04 -11.95
CA LYS A 48 -3.75 -12.39 -13.21
C LYS A 48 -4.61 -11.17 -12.93
N GLY A 49 -4.44 -10.11 -13.71
CA GLY A 49 -5.18 -8.85 -13.49
C GLY A 49 -6.71 -8.99 -13.55
N VAL A 50 -7.23 -9.91 -14.36
CA VAL A 50 -8.67 -10.22 -14.42
C VAL A 50 -9.18 -10.80 -13.11
N ASP A 51 -8.44 -11.76 -12.56
CA ASP A 51 -8.81 -12.42 -11.32
C ASP A 51 -8.62 -11.48 -10.13
N LEU A 52 -7.55 -10.68 -10.14
CA LEU A 52 -7.33 -9.63 -9.14
C LEU A 52 -8.48 -8.61 -9.12
N ALA A 53 -9.00 -8.18 -10.27
CA ALA A 53 -10.14 -7.28 -10.33
C ALA A 53 -11.39 -7.89 -9.66
N LYS A 54 -11.68 -9.18 -9.90
CA LYS A 54 -12.79 -9.89 -9.24
C LYS A 54 -12.61 -9.96 -7.72
N LEU A 55 -11.40 -10.32 -7.28
CA LEU A 55 -11.07 -10.41 -5.85
C LEU A 55 -11.22 -9.04 -5.16
N VAL A 56 -10.76 -7.96 -5.81
CA VAL A 56 -10.90 -6.60 -5.28
C VAL A 56 -12.37 -6.18 -5.21
N ILE A 57 -13.17 -6.41 -6.27
CA ILE A 57 -14.60 -6.09 -6.26
C ILE A 57 -15.31 -6.82 -5.12
N ARG A 58 -15.05 -8.13 -4.97
CA ARG A 58 -15.66 -8.93 -3.90
C ARG A 58 -15.21 -8.49 -2.51
N ALA A 59 -13.93 -8.12 -2.34
CA ALA A 59 -13.44 -7.56 -1.09
C ALA A 59 -14.14 -6.24 -0.73
N ILE A 60 -14.38 -5.35 -1.71
CA ILE A 60 -15.12 -4.10 -1.49
C ILE A 60 -16.56 -4.38 -1.07
N LEU A 61 -17.26 -5.27 -1.79
CA LEU A 61 -18.64 -5.64 -1.46
C LEU A 61 -18.77 -6.18 -0.03
N LEU A 62 -17.87 -7.08 0.38
CA LEU A 62 -17.88 -7.66 1.72
C LEU A 62 -17.52 -6.63 2.81
N MET A 63 -16.57 -5.75 2.53
CA MET A 63 -16.15 -4.70 3.46
C MET A 63 -17.27 -3.68 3.70
N GLU A 64 -17.91 -3.22 2.63
CA GLU A 64 -19.03 -2.28 2.68
C GLU A 64 -20.25 -2.91 3.38
N ASN A 65 -20.53 -4.19 3.11
CA ASN A 65 -21.58 -4.93 3.80
C ASN A 65 -21.33 -5.08 5.31
N ALA A 66 -20.06 -5.10 5.73
CA ALA A 66 -19.66 -5.09 7.15
C ALA A 66 -19.70 -3.68 7.78
N GLY A 67 -20.08 -2.65 7.01
CA GLY A 67 -20.15 -1.25 7.45
C GLY A 67 -18.89 -0.43 7.17
N GLY A 68 -17.87 -1.01 6.55
CA GLY A 68 -16.61 -0.33 6.20
C GLY A 68 -16.69 0.36 4.84
N GLN A 69 -16.75 1.69 4.83
CA GLN A 69 -16.77 2.45 3.58
C GLN A 69 -15.41 2.43 2.88
N VAL A 70 -15.40 2.01 1.62
CA VAL A 70 -14.23 2.01 0.76
C VAL A 70 -14.29 3.19 -0.20
N VAL A 71 -13.36 4.12 -0.03
CA VAL A 71 -13.24 5.34 -0.86
C VAL A 71 -12.02 5.32 -1.78
N GLY A 72 -11.12 4.35 -1.60
CA GLY A 72 -9.93 4.25 -2.43
C GLY A 72 -9.29 2.87 -2.47
N LEU A 73 -8.51 2.63 -3.52
CA LEU A 73 -7.75 1.42 -3.79
C LEU A 73 -6.31 1.80 -4.14
N THR A 74 -5.35 1.30 -3.38
CA THR A 74 -3.91 1.50 -3.67
C THR A 74 -3.26 0.20 -4.12
N SER A 75 -2.47 0.26 -5.19
CA SER A 75 -1.63 -0.85 -5.65
C SER A 75 -0.28 -0.35 -6.18
N ASP A 76 0.69 -1.24 -6.33
CA ASP A 76 1.92 -0.90 -7.04
C ASP A 76 1.70 -0.73 -8.56
N GLY A 77 2.78 -0.39 -9.27
CA GLY A 77 2.77 -0.18 -10.71
C GLY A 77 2.92 -1.44 -11.57
N ALA A 78 2.83 -2.65 -11.02
CA ALA A 78 3.04 -3.90 -11.76
C ALA A 78 2.01 -4.09 -12.89
N THR A 79 2.41 -4.83 -13.95
CA THR A 79 1.59 -5.03 -15.15
C THR A 79 0.22 -5.65 -14.84
N THR A 80 0.16 -6.61 -13.91
CA THR A 80 -1.10 -7.25 -13.49
C THR A 80 -2.05 -6.26 -12.82
N ASN A 81 -1.53 -5.37 -11.98
CA ASN A 81 -2.30 -4.29 -11.35
C ASN A 81 -2.81 -3.29 -12.38
N ARG A 82 -2.02 -2.99 -13.43
CA ARG A 82 -2.49 -2.15 -14.54
C ARG A 82 -3.60 -2.79 -15.36
N THR A 83 -3.52 -4.10 -15.60
CA THR A 83 -4.63 -4.83 -16.21
C THR A 83 -5.89 -4.75 -15.36
N MET A 84 -5.77 -4.90 -14.04
CA MET A 84 -6.89 -4.69 -13.11
C MET A 84 -7.46 -3.26 -13.24
N TRP A 85 -6.62 -2.23 -13.24
CA TRP A 85 -7.04 -0.84 -13.37
C TRP A 85 -7.85 -0.61 -14.66
N ASN A 86 -7.35 -1.13 -15.78
CA ASN A 86 -8.05 -1.01 -17.07
C ASN A 86 -9.42 -1.70 -17.04
N LEU A 87 -9.53 -2.87 -16.41
CA LEU A 87 -10.79 -3.60 -16.26
C LEU A 87 -11.80 -2.88 -15.35
N LEU A 88 -11.30 -2.15 -14.34
CA LEU A 88 -12.11 -1.26 -13.51
C LEU A 88 -12.46 0.06 -14.23
N GLY A 89 -11.98 0.28 -15.45
CA GLY A 89 -12.27 1.47 -16.25
C GLY A 89 -11.41 2.68 -15.93
N ILE A 90 -10.26 2.48 -15.28
CA ILE A 90 -9.28 3.55 -15.02
C ILE A 90 -8.51 3.85 -16.31
N CYS A 91 -8.42 5.12 -16.66
CA CYS A 91 -7.75 5.59 -17.86
C CYS A 91 -6.85 6.79 -17.55
N PRO A 92 -5.52 6.68 -17.71
CA PRO A 92 -4.58 7.78 -17.47
C PRO A 92 -4.43 8.73 -18.67
N ASN A 93 -5.17 8.51 -19.76
CA ASN A 93 -5.09 9.34 -20.97
C ASN A 93 -5.78 10.69 -20.76
N SER A 94 -5.18 11.78 -21.23
CA SER A 94 -5.66 13.15 -21.03
C SER A 94 -7.05 13.41 -21.62
N GLU A 95 -7.42 12.74 -22.72
CA GLU A 95 -8.71 12.95 -23.41
C GLU A 95 -9.90 12.31 -22.70
N ASN A 96 -9.68 11.17 -22.04
CA ASN A 96 -10.70 10.42 -21.30
C ASN A 96 -10.16 10.04 -19.92
N PHE A 97 -9.64 11.03 -19.21
CA PHE A 97 -8.95 10.80 -17.95
C PHE A 97 -9.96 10.34 -16.89
N LYS A 98 -9.77 9.13 -16.39
CA LYS A 98 -10.63 8.51 -15.37
C LYS A 98 -9.79 7.84 -14.29
N ASN A 99 -9.87 8.37 -13.07
CA ASN A 99 -9.07 7.96 -11.91
C ASN A 99 -9.88 7.25 -10.81
N TYR A 100 -11.16 7.00 -11.06
CA TYR A 100 -12.05 6.29 -10.16
C TYR A 100 -12.95 5.33 -10.92
N PHE A 101 -13.53 4.39 -10.20
CA PHE A 101 -14.65 3.57 -10.65
C PHE A 101 -15.83 3.71 -9.68
N GLU A 102 -17.03 3.37 -10.15
CA GLU A 102 -18.22 3.37 -9.30
C GLU A 102 -18.10 2.30 -8.22
N ASN A 103 -18.47 2.63 -6.98
CA ASN A 103 -18.39 1.68 -5.90
C ASN A 103 -19.39 0.53 -6.16
N PRO A 104 -18.94 -0.74 -6.15
CA PRO A 104 -19.79 -1.88 -6.53
C PRO A 104 -20.91 -2.16 -5.52
N TYR A 105 -20.80 -1.69 -4.28
CA TYR A 105 -21.85 -1.80 -3.26
C TYR A 105 -22.85 -0.65 -3.37
N ASP A 106 -22.39 0.55 -3.74
CA ASP A 106 -23.19 1.77 -3.85
C ASP A 106 -22.74 2.62 -5.05
N SER A 107 -23.46 2.49 -6.16
CA SER A 107 -23.13 3.18 -7.42
C SER A 107 -23.09 4.70 -7.34
N SER A 108 -23.66 5.32 -6.30
CA SER A 108 -23.58 6.78 -6.10
C SER A 108 -22.19 7.25 -5.64
N ARG A 109 -21.40 6.33 -5.07
CA ARG A 109 -20.06 6.62 -4.53
C ARG A 109 -18.97 6.17 -5.49
N LYS A 110 -17.79 6.76 -5.30
CA LYS A 110 -16.61 6.52 -6.12
C LYS A 110 -15.53 5.85 -5.30
N VAL A 111 -14.77 4.96 -5.95
CA VAL A 111 -13.53 4.40 -5.41
C VAL A 111 -12.37 4.94 -6.23
N PHE A 112 -11.56 5.81 -5.62
CA PHE A 112 -10.40 6.44 -6.26
C PHE A 112 -9.21 5.49 -6.29
N VAL A 113 -8.48 5.44 -7.39
CA VAL A 113 -7.34 4.52 -7.55
C VAL A 113 -6.02 5.27 -7.37
N PHE A 114 -5.08 4.65 -6.66
CA PHE A 114 -3.77 5.20 -6.35
C PHE A 114 -2.67 4.21 -6.72
N SER A 115 -1.61 4.72 -7.36
CA SER A 115 -0.33 4.03 -7.42
C SER A 115 0.44 4.27 -6.13
N ASP A 116 1.19 3.27 -5.68
CA ASP A 116 2.08 3.43 -4.53
C ASP A 116 3.14 4.53 -4.76
N THR A 117 3.07 5.60 -3.96
CA THR A 117 3.86 6.82 -4.17
C THR A 117 5.35 6.62 -3.87
N PRO A 118 5.76 5.97 -2.76
CA PRO A 118 7.16 5.60 -2.53
C PRO A 118 7.75 4.76 -3.67
N HIS A 119 7.00 3.77 -4.18
CA HIS A 119 7.45 2.99 -5.32
C HIS A 119 7.60 3.85 -6.58
N LEU A 120 6.66 4.76 -6.88
CA LEU A 120 6.79 5.69 -8.00
C LEU A 120 8.07 6.52 -7.92
N LEU A 121 8.38 7.10 -6.75
CA LEU A 121 9.63 7.86 -6.55
C LEU A 121 10.87 7.01 -6.79
N LYS A 122 10.86 5.74 -6.34
CA LYS A 122 11.93 4.78 -6.62
C LYS A 122 12.07 4.52 -8.12
N THR A 123 10.98 4.39 -8.88
CA THR A 123 11.04 4.18 -10.34
C THR A 123 11.57 5.41 -11.08
N ILE A 124 11.20 6.64 -10.69
CA ILE A 124 11.75 7.88 -11.24
C ILE A 124 13.27 7.95 -11.02
N ARG A 125 13.71 7.68 -9.78
CA ARG A 125 15.13 7.64 -9.44
C ARG A 125 15.89 6.61 -10.25
N ASN A 126 15.37 5.37 -10.34
CA ASN A 126 16.01 4.31 -11.11
C ASN A 126 16.08 4.67 -12.60
N ARG A 127 15.03 5.27 -13.16
CA ARG A 127 14.99 5.73 -14.55
C ARG A 127 16.04 6.81 -14.86
N LEU A 128 16.24 7.75 -13.93
CA LEU A 128 17.29 8.76 -14.04
C LEU A 128 18.68 8.13 -13.88
N TYR A 129 18.84 7.17 -12.97
CA TYR A 129 20.09 6.44 -12.79
C TYR A 129 20.49 5.62 -14.03
N GLU A 130 19.55 4.93 -14.68
CA GLU A 130 19.83 4.05 -15.82
C GLU A 130 20.17 4.83 -17.08
N LYS A 131 19.35 5.83 -17.42
CA LYS A 131 19.50 6.60 -18.68
C LYS A 131 20.25 7.91 -18.51
N LYS A 132 20.68 8.22 -17.28
CA LYS A 132 21.55 9.34 -16.89
C LYS A 132 20.98 10.74 -17.08
N GLN A 133 19.89 10.92 -17.82
CA GLN A 133 19.28 12.22 -18.04
C GLN A 133 17.75 12.16 -18.19
N LEU A 134 17.12 13.28 -17.88
CA LEU A 134 15.74 13.63 -18.22
C LEU A 134 15.73 15.04 -18.82
N LEU A 135 14.93 15.27 -19.86
CA LEU A 135 14.80 16.59 -20.49
C LEU A 135 13.32 16.98 -20.55
N VAL A 136 13.00 18.15 -19.98
CA VAL A 136 11.64 18.66 -19.88
C VAL A 136 11.22 19.36 -21.18
N HIS A 137 12.14 20.14 -21.76
CA HIS A 137 11.93 20.90 -22.99
C HIS A 137 13.30 21.21 -23.64
N PRO A 138 13.43 21.30 -24.98
CA PRO A 138 14.71 21.60 -25.65
C PRO A 138 15.42 22.88 -25.19
N SER A 139 14.66 23.90 -24.76
CA SER A 139 15.22 25.16 -24.26
C SER A 139 15.69 25.10 -22.81
N LYS A 140 15.40 24.02 -22.07
CA LYS A 140 15.78 23.85 -20.66
C LYS A 140 17.02 22.97 -20.55
N THR A 141 17.81 23.18 -19.51
CA THR A 141 18.96 22.31 -19.22
C THR A 141 18.48 20.91 -18.79
N PRO A 142 19.10 19.84 -19.31
CA PRO A 142 18.76 18.47 -18.92
C PRO A 142 19.04 18.23 -17.43
N ILE A 143 18.15 17.49 -16.76
CA ILE A 143 18.37 16.99 -15.40
C ILE A 143 19.24 15.74 -15.51
N LYS A 144 20.54 15.86 -15.20
CA LYS A 144 21.52 14.76 -15.27
C LYS A 144 21.77 14.12 -13.91
N TRP A 145 21.98 12.80 -13.92
CA TRP A 145 22.41 12.03 -12.74
C TRP A 145 23.74 12.56 -12.16
N GLU A 146 24.62 13.04 -13.03
CA GLU A 146 25.92 13.60 -12.66
C GLU A 146 25.81 14.78 -11.68
N HIS A 147 24.76 15.60 -11.76
CA HIS A 147 24.54 16.68 -10.79
C HIS A 147 24.43 16.15 -9.36
N TYR A 148 23.74 15.03 -9.16
CA TYR A 148 23.61 14.38 -7.86
C TYR A 148 24.94 13.79 -7.38
N GLN A 149 25.74 13.21 -8.27
CA GLN A 149 27.07 12.70 -7.95
C GLN A 149 28.03 13.83 -7.56
N ASN A 150 27.95 14.96 -8.24
CA ASN A 150 28.80 16.12 -7.98
C ASN A 150 28.42 16.77 -6.63
N VAL A 151 27.14 16.92 -6.33
CA VAL A 151 26.68 17.35 -5.00
C VAL A 151 27.20 16.41 -3.91
N TYR A 152 27.06 15.09 -4.08
CA TYR A 152 27.57 14.11 -3.12
C TYR A 152 29.09 14.22 -2.91
N LYS A 153 29.88 14.37 -3.98
CA LYS A 153 31.34 14.53 -3.91
C LYS A 153 31.75 15.82 -3.18
N ILE A 154 31.04 16.91 -3.43
CA ILE A 154 31.28 18.21 -2.78
C ILE A 154 30.97 18.09 -1.28
N GLU A 155 29.87 17.41 -0.92
CA GLU A 155 29.47 17.24 0.48
C GLU A 155 30.32 16.23 1.26
N ALA A 156 30.86 15.19 0.61
CA ALA A 156 31.74 14.22 1.24
C ALA A 156 33.07 14.85 1.71
N ASN A 157 33.53 15.90 1.03
CA ASN A 157 34.81 16.57 1.28
C ASN A 157 34.69 17.89 2.08
N SER A 158 33.47 18.29 2.48
CA SER A 158 33.26 19.52 3.24
C SER A 158 33.15 19.25 4.76
N LEU A 159 33.90 20.02 5.56
CA LEU A 159 33.79 20.05 7.03
C LEU A 159 32.45 20.60 7.50
N THR A 160 31.89 21.56 6.74
CA THR A 160 30.53 22.09 6.89
C THR A 160 29.69 21.60 5.71
N LYS A 161 29.00 20.49 5.90
CA LYS A 161 28.09 19.97 4.86
C LYS A 161 26.91 20.91 4.72
N ALA A 162 26.60 21.37 3.51
CA ALA A 162 25.38 22.10 3.23
C ALA A 162 24.13 21.23 3.51
N CYS A 163 24.23 19.90 3.28
CA CYS A 163 23.27 18.89 3.72
C CYS A 163 24.00 17.74 4.47
N PRO A 164 24.19 17.80 5.81
CA PRO A 164 24.92 16.74 6.53
C PRO A 164 24.21 15.38 6.54
N LYS A 165 22.88 15.44 6.45
CA LYS A 165 21.92 14.48 5.89
C LYS A 165 20.80 15.37 5.34
N ILE A 166 20.06 14.98 4.32
CA ILE A 166 18.80 15.65 3.96
C ILE A 166 17.84 15.67 5.21
N ASN A 167 17.84 16.78 6.00
CA ASN A 167 16.81 17.49 6.81
C ASN A 167 17.40 18.90 7.25
N LYS A 168 16.73 19.92 7.82
CA LYS A 168 15.71 19.99 8.90
C LYS A 168 14.36 20.58 8.51
N ASN A 169 14.26 21.13 7.32
CA ASN A 169 13.00 21.60 6.75
C ASN A 169 13.11 21.51 5.25
N HIS A 170 13.11 20.29 4.72
CA HIS A 170 13.25 20.12 3.28
C HIS A 170 12.19 20.85 2.48
N PHE A 171 11.11 21.37 3.11
CA PHE A 171 10.65 22.74 2.89
C PHE A 171 10.08 23.29 4.23
N GLU A 172 10.48 24.46 4.75
CA GLU A 172 9.82 25.08 5.93
C GLU A 172 8.38 25.45 5.59
N LEU A 173 7.43 24.64 6.05
CA LEU A 173 6.03 25.03 6.23
C LEU A 173 5.80 25.15 7.74
N ASN A 174 5.71 26.39 8.20
CA ASN A 174 5.38 26.78 9.58
C ASN A 174 4.12 26.03 10.09
N ASN A 175 3.95 25.80 11.41
CA ASN A 175 2.83 25.03 11.97
C ASN A 175 1.42 25.53 11.57
N LEU A 176 1.31 26.77 11.09
CA LEU A 176 0.10 27.39 10.54
C LEU A 176 -0.15 27.10 9.05
N SER A 177 0.84 26.57 8.33
CA SER A 177 0.78 26.27 6.89
C SER A 177 0.63 24.78 6.56
N LYS A 178 1.01 23.88 7.49
CA LYS A 178 0.67 22.44 7.47
C LYS A 178 -0.84 22.16 7.40
N MET A 179 -1.66 23.13 7.78
CA MET A 179 -3.12 23.01 7.86
C MET A 179 -3.86 23.66 6.68
N LYS A 180 -3.14 24.27 5.73
CA LYS A 180 -3.77 24.94 4.59
C LYS A 180 -3.78 24.02 3.38
N VAL A 181 -4.87 23.26 3.27
CA VAL A 181 -5.23 22.42 2.12
C VAL A 181 -5.04 23.17 0.79
N LYS A 182 -5.29 24.48 0.76
CA LYS A 182 -5.11 25.34 -0.43
C LYS A 182 -3.70 25.25 -1.05
N TYR A 183 -2.64 25.26 -0.25
CA TYR A 183 -1.26 25.22 -0.77
C TYR A 183 -0.87 23.82 -1.23
N ALA A 184 -1.26 22.78 -0.49
CA ALA A 184 -1.03 21.41 -0.91
C ALA A 184 -1.79 21.10 -2.22
N ALA A 185 -3.04 21.54 -2.33
CA ALA A 185 -3.84 21.42 -3.55
C ALA A 185 -3.23 22.20 -4.72
N GLN A 186 -2.67 23.39 -4.48
CA GLN A 186 -1.95 24.15 -5.50
C GLN A 186 -0.72 23.39 -6.01
N VAL A 187 0.12 22.88 -5.11
CA VAL A 187 1.31 22.10 -5.48
C VAL A 187 0.94 20.83 -6.26
N LEU A 188 -0.11 20.12 -5.85
CA LEU A 188 -0.58 18.94 -6.57
C LEU A 188 -1.12 19.28 -7.96
N LYS A 189 -1.86 20.40 -8.10
CA LYS A 189 -2.36 20.90 -9.39
C LYS A 189 -1.22 21.31 -10.32
N GLU A 190 -0.22 22.03 -9.80
CA GLU A 190 0.98 22.42 -10.55
C GLU A 190 1.80 21.20 -10.99
N ALA A 191 1.97 20.21 -10.09
CA ALA A 191 2.65 18.96 -10.43
C ALA A 191 1.90 18.16 -11.51
N PHE A 192 0.57 18.10 -11.42
CA PHE A 192 -0.26 17.45 -12.44
C PHE A 192 -0.18 18.16 -13.79
N ALA A 193 -0.27 19.49 -13.80
CA ALA A 193 -0.11 20.30 -15.00
C ALA A 193 1.28 20.11 -15.65
N PHE A 194 2.33 20.13 -14.83
CA PHE A 194 3.70 19.91 -15.27
C PHE A 194 3.90 18.57 -15.98
N ILE A 195 3.36 17.48 -15.42
CA ILE A 195 3.50 16.15 -16.03
C ILE A 195 2.74 16.07 -17.36
N ASN A 196 1.56 16.68 -17.44
CA ASN A 196 0.79 16.72 -18.68
C ASN A 196 1.49 17.56 -19.76
N GLU A 197 2.09 18.70 -19.39
CA GLU A 197 2.92 19.50 -20.31
C GLU A 197 4.14 18.71 -20.78
N TRP A 198 4.84 18.03 -19.86
CA TRP A 198 6.02 17.23 -20.19
C TRP A 198 5.67 16.04 -21.11
N GLU A 199 4.52 15.39 -20.90
CA GLU A 199 3.99 14.36 -21.79
C GLU A 199 3.56 14.95 -23.15
N SER A 200 3.00 16.16 -23.19
CA SER A 200 2.68 16.88 -24.43
C SER A 200 3.94 17.15 -25.25
N ASN A 201 5.04 17.57 -24.60
CA ASN A 201 6.33 17.76 -25.27
C ASN A 201 6.83 16.46 -25.93
N LEU A 202 6.60 15.31 -25.29
CA LEU A 202 6.92 14.01 -25.89
C LEU A 202 6.01 13.69 -27.09
N LYS A 203 4.70 13.93 -26.98
CA LYS A 203 3.74 13.71 -28.07
C LYS A 203 4.03 14.60 -29.29
N ASN A 204 4.42 15.85 -29.05
CA ASN A 204 4.79 16.83 -30.07
C ASN A 204 6.21 16.62 -30.62
N GLN A 205 6.90 15.53 -30.23
CA GLN A 205 8.25 15.19 -30.67
C GLN A 205 9.32 16.24 -30.32
N LEU A 206 9.06 17.11 -29.33
CA LEU A 206 10.05 18.06 -28.82
C LEU A 206 11.13 17.37 -27.98
N ILE A 207 10.79 16.25 -27.34
CA ILE A 207 11.71 15.42 -26.57
C ILE A 207 11.58 13.95 -27.00
N THR A 208 12.60 13.14 -26.72
CA THR A 208 12.57 11.71 -27.06
C THR A 208 12.04 10.86 -25.91
N LYS A 209 11.66 9.60 -26.18
CA LYS A 209 11.28 8.64 -25.11
C LYS A 209 12.39 8.42 -24.07
N ASN A 210 13.65 8.63 -24.44
CA ASN A 210 14.78 8.51 -23.52
C ASN A 210 14.89 9.71 -22.56
N ASP A 211 14.22 10.81 -22.87
CA ASP A 211 14.23 12.02 -22.07
C ASP A 211 13.05 12.09 -21.08
N PHE A 212 12.07 11.20 -21.25
CA PHE A 212 10.85 11.13 -20.45
C PHE A 212 10.87 9.95 -19.46
N LEU A 213 9.93 9.98 -18.51
CA LEU A 213 9.66 8.83 -17.63
C LEU A 213 9.17 7.62 -18.44
N THR A 214 9.18 6.44 -17.82
CA THR A 214 8.45 5.32 -18.42
C THR A 214 6.96 5.66 -18.44
N GLN A 215 6.24 5.23 -19.47
CA GLN A 215 4.80 5.52 -19.57
C GLN A 215 4.05 5.03 -18.34
N MET A 216 4.42 3.85 -17.81
CA MET A 216 3.82 3.29 -16.60
C MET A 216 4.02 4.18 -15.37
N THR A 217 5.23 4.72 -15.18
CA THR A 217 5.52 5.64 -14.07
C THR A 217 4.74 6.95 -14.24
N ALA A 218 4.72 7.53 -15.44
CA ALA A 218 3.98 8.76 -15.71
C ALA A 218 2.48 8.60 -15.49
N ASP A 219 1.89 7.52 -15.99
CA ASP A 219 0.46 7.21 -15.82
C ASP A 219 0.10 6.95 -14.36
N GLY A 220 0.96 6.22 -13.62
CA GLY A 220 0.77 6.04 -12.17
C GLY A 220 0.78 7.36 -11.41
N LEU A 221 1.72 8.24 -11.75
CA LEU A 221 1.85 9.54 -11.11
C LEU A 221 0.66 10.46 -11.42
N LYS A 222 0.21 10.52 -12.68
CA LYS A 222 -0.99 11.28 -13.07
C LYS A 222 -2.23 10.81 -12.30
N ILE A 223 -2.48 9.49 -12.28
CA ILE A 223 -3.62 8.90 -11.56
C ILE A 223 -3.54 9.22 -10.08
N THR A 224 -2.40 8.98 -9.42
CA THR A 224 -2.25 9.26 -7.98
C THR A 224 -2.45 10.73 -7.64
N LEU A 225 -1.88 11.65 -8.43
CA LEU A 225 -2.03 13.09 -8.19
C LEU A 225 -3.50 13.52 -8.28
N LYS A 226 -4.19 13.12 -9.35
CA LYS A 226 -5.58 13.48 -9.57
C LYS A 226 -6.52 12.81 -8.55
N SER A 227 -6.33 11.53 -8.26
CA SER A 227 -7.05 10.82 -7.19
C SER A 227 -6.84 11.43 -5.82
N THR A 228 -5.62 11.91 -5.51
CA THR A 228 -5.35 12.57 -4.23
C THR A 228 -6.12 13.88 -4.14
N MET A 229 -6.13 14.68 -5.20
CA MET A 229 -6.89 15.92 -5.25
C MET A 229 -8.39 15.67 -5.09
N ASP A 230 -8.95 14.74 -5.87
CA ASP A 230 -10.39 14.48 -5.87
C ASP A 230 -10.88 13.85 -4.56
N LEU A 231 -10.11 12.91 -4.00
CA LEU A 231 -10.43 12.32 -2.70
C LEU A 231 -10.33 13.34 -1.56
N VAL A 232 -9.31 14.21 -1.58
CA VAL A 232 -9.18 15.27 -0.57
C VAL A 232 -10.35 16.23 -0.64
N ASP A 233 -10.77 16.62 -1.85
CA ASP A 233 -11.93 17.49 -2.05
C ASP A 233 -13.23 16.84 -1.54
N TYR A 234 -13.47 15.59 -1.91
CA TYR A 234 -14.60 14.78 -1.44
C TYR A 234 -14.63 14.67 0.10
N LEU A 235 -13.51 14.28 0.72
CA LEU A 235 -13.46 14.08 2.17
C LEU A 235 -13.67 15.39 2.94
N LEU A 236 -13.11 16.50 2.47
CA LEU A 236 -13.19 17.78 3.18
C LEU A 236 -14.53 18.48 2.94
N ASN A 237 -15.03 18.50 1.71
CA ASN A 237 -16.20 19.29 1.33
C ASN A 237 -17.51 18.50 1.45
N GLU A 238 -17.52 17.22 1.06
CA GLU A 238 -18.73 16.39 1.07
C GLU A 238 -18.87 15.59 2.38
N CYS A 239 -17.78 14.99 2.86
CA CYS A 239 -17.80 14.22 4.12
C CYS A 239 -17.49 15.06 5.37
N ASN A 240 -17.14 16.34 5.22
CA ASN A 240 -16.87 17.29 6.30
C ASN A 240 -15.75 16.86 7.28
N TYR A 241 -14.72 16.16 6.78
CA TYR A 241 -13.52 15.88 7.56
C TYR A 241 -12.69 17.16 7.77
N LYS A 242 -12.02 17.28 8.93
CA LYS A 242 -11.20 18.47 9.26
C LYS A 242 -9.86 18.50 8.52
N TYR A 243 -9.30 17.32 8.23
CA TYR A 243 -8.01 17.16 7.56
C TYR A 243 -7.92 15.78 6.93
N VAL A 244 -7.01 15.61 5.97
CA VAL A 244 -6.76 14.32 5.30
C VAL A 244 -5.28 13.96 5.43
N MET A 245 -5.00 12.73 5.87
CA MET A 245 -3.63 12.21 5.99
C MET A 245 -3.26 11.44 4.72
N THR A 246 -2.65 12.12 3.75
CA THR A 246 -2.22 11.50 2.48
C THR A 246 -1.18 10.39 2.67
N THR A 247 -0.50 10.33 3.81
CA THR A 247 0.41 9.23 4.20
C THR A 247 -0.31 7.89 4.34
N LYS A 248 -1.64 7.86 4.42
CA LYS A 248 -2.44 6.63 4.47
C LYS A 248 -2.94 6.17 3.10
N LEU A 249 -2.55 6.84 2.02
CA LEU A 249 -2.96 6.50 0.64
C LEU A 249 -1.91 5.65 -0.09
N ASN A 250 -0.94 5.08 0.63
CA ASN A 250 0.15 4.27 0.11
C ASN A 250 0.09 2.82 0.64
N GLN A 251 0.93 1.92 0.13
CA GLN A 251 0.92 0.51 0.55
C GLN A 251 1.93 0.19 1.68
N ASP A 252 2.46 1.20 2.38
CA ASP A 252 3.47 1.00 3.43
C ASP A 252 2.95 0.10 4.56
N CYS A 253 1.65 0.15 4.84
CA CYS A 253 1.02 -0.70 5.84
C CYS A 253 1.13 -2.20 5.49
N LEU A 254 1.00 -2.52 4.20
CA LEU A 254 1.16 -3.87 3.66
C LEU A 254 2.63 -4.31 3.70
N GLU A 255 3.57 -3.44 3.31
CA GLU A 255 5.01 -3.74 3.40
C GLU A 255 5.46 -3.99 4.84
N LYS A 256 4.96 -3.18 5.79
CA LYS A 256 5.19 -3.36 7.22
C LYS A 256 4.62 -4.70 7.70
N PHE A 257 3.43 -5.09 7.26
CA PHE A 257 2.84 -6.38 7.60
C PHE A 257 3.70 -7.56 7.12
N PHE A 258 4.16 -7.52 5.87
CA PHE A 258 5.10 -8.54 5.36
C PHE A 258 6.43 -8.54 6.13
N GLY A 259 6.92 -7.37 6.56
CA GLY A 259 8.09 -7.25 7.43
C GLY A 259 7.90 -7.91 8.80
N ILE A 260 6.73 -7.71 9.42
CA ILE A 260 6.37 -8.35 10.69
C ILE A 260 6.32 -9.87 10.52
N ILE A 261 5.70 -10.38 9.45
CA ILE A 261 5.66 -11.83 9.19
C ILE A 261 7.08 -12.42 9.10
N ARG A 262 7.97 -11.78 8.33
CA ARG A 262 9.37 -12.22 8.21
C ARG A 262 10.08 -12.18 9.56
N GLN A 263 9.87 -11.14 10.35
CA GLN A 263 10.47 -11.01 11.68
C GLN A 263 9.97 -12.09 12.66
N VAL A 264 8.67 -12.44 12.62
CA VAL A 264 8.09 -13.48 13.47
C VAL A 264 8.53 -14.88 13.04
N ALA A 265 8.85 -15.08 11.76
CA ALA A 265 9.43 -16.33 11.25
C ALA A 265 10.88 -16.59 11.72
N GLY A 266 11.49 -15.66 12.45
CA GLY A 266 12.82 -15.82 13.03
C GLY A 266 13.92 -15.86 11.96
N PRO A 267 14.84 -16.84 11.98
CA PRO A 267 15.90 -16.97 10.96
C PRO A 267 15.38 -17.29 9.55
N ASN A 268 14.10 -17.62 9.42
CA ASN A 268 13.50 -17.96 8.13
C ASN A 268 12.91 -16.73 7.44
N ASP A 269 13.78 -15.94 6.81
CA ASP A 269 13.40 -14.72 6.07
C ASP A 269 12.46 -14.99 4.87
N HIS A 270 12.37 -16.25 4.43
CA HIS A 270 11.56 -16.70 3.30
C HIS A 270 10.63 -17.86 3.74
N PRO A 271 9.60 -17.57 4.56
CA PRO A 271 8.72 -18.61 5.07
C PRO A 271 7.98 -19.33 3.93
N SER A 272 7.82 -20.64 4.07
CA SER A 272 7.02 -21.44 3.14
C SER A 272 5.55 -21.00 3.18
N THR A 273 4.79 -21.17 2.09
CA THR A 273 3.37 -20.76 2.02
C THR A 273 2.51 -21.24 3.20
N PRO A 274 2.60 -22.51 3.65
CA PRO A 274 1.88 -22.95 4.85
C PRO A 274 2.27 -22.18 6.12
N THR A 275 3.57 -21.91 6.31
CA THR A 275 4.08 -21.11 7.42
C THR A 275 3.56 -19.68 7.34
N PHE A 276 3.59 -19.08 6.15
CA PHE A 276 3.05 -17.74 5.90
C PHE A 276 1.56 -17.66 6.26
N LEU A 277 0.75 -18.61 5.78
CA LEU A 277 -0.70 -18.65 6.08
C LEU A 277 -0.98 -18.85 7.57
N GLN A 278 -0.17 -19.66 8.27
CA GLN A 278 -0.29 -19.82 9.71
C GLN A 278 0.03 -18.51 10.46
N LEU A 279 1.12 -17.84 10.10
CA LEU A 279 1.51 -16.55 10.68
C LEU A 279 0.48 -15.47 10.38
N TYR A 280 -0.05 -15.44 9.15
CA TYR A 280 -1.15 -14.55 8.75
C TYR A 280 -2.36 -14.73 9.67
N ARG A 281 -2.82 -15.97 9.88
CA ARG A 281 -3.98 -16.28 10.75
C ARG A 281 -3.73 -15.81 12.19
N MET A 282 -2.53 -16.06 12.72
CA MET A 282 -2.15 -15.64 14.07
C MET A 282 -2.15 -14.11 14.21
N LEU A 283 -1.53 -13.40 13.25
CA LEU A 283 -1.43 -11.94 13.29
C LEU A 283 -2.78 -11.26 13.07
N SER A 284 -3.65 -11.83 12.23
CA SER A 284 -5.00 -11.31 11.97
C SER A 284 -5.87 -11.36 13.24
N MET A 285 -5.69 -12.39 14.08
CA MET A 285 -6.36 -12.47 15.38
C MET A 285 -5.70 -11.56 16.41
N TYR A 286 -4.37 -11.52 16.43
CA TYR A 286 -3.62 -10.69 17.38
C TYR A 286 -3.93 -9.19 17.23
N SER A 287 -4.15 -8.70 16.00
CA SER A 287 -4.52 -7.29 15.77
C SER A 287 -5.85 -6.89 16.42
N LEU A 288 -6.77 -7.83 16.62
CA LEU A 288 -8.07 -7.58 17.27
C LEU A 288 -7.98 -7.62 18.81
N ILE A 289 -7.06 -8.42 19.35
CA ILE A 289 -6.94 -8.67 20.79
C ILE A 289 -6.06 -7.61 21.48
N LYS A 290 -5.36 -6.74 20.73
CA LYS A 290 -4.43 -5.77 21.31
C LYS A 290 -5.19 -4.64 22.02
N PRO A 291 -5.07 -4.49 23.35
CA PRO A 291 -5.72 -3.40 24.05
C PRO A 291 -5.10 -2.04 23.66
N PRO A 292 -5.88 -0.95 23.71
CA PRO A 292 -5.40 0.38 23.34
C PRO A 292 -4.27 0.85 24.25
N LYS A 293 -3.24 1.48 23.67
CA LYS A 293 -2.01 1.92 24.36
C LYS A 293 -2.19 3.04 25.42
N SER A 294 -3.39 3.59 25.56
CA SER A 294 -3.66 4.78 26.40
C SER A 294 -5.02 4.76 27.10
N GLY A 295 -5.59 3.58 27.34
CA GLY A 295 -6.70 3.48 28.28
C GLY A 295 -6.12 3.42 29.70
N ASN A 296 -6.32 4.47 30.50
CA ASN A 296 -6.27 4.36 31.97
C ASN A 296 -7.48 3.54 32.46
N CYS A 297 -7.70 2.35 31.89
CA CYS A 297 -8.55 1.36 32.51
C CYS A 297 -7.65 0.70 33.55
N THR A 298 -7.90 0.99 34.82
CA THR A 298 -7.45 0.13 35.91
C THR A 298 -7.71 -1.30 35.50
N ILE A 299 -6.64 -2.05 35.29
CA ILE A 299 -6.68 -3.49 35.12
C ILE A 299 -7.33 -3.96 36.42
N PHE A 300 -8.61 -4.32 36.37
CA PHE A 300 -9.12 -5.23 37.37
C PHE A 300 -8.30 -6.49 37.14
N GLU A 301 -7.32 -6.69 38.02
CA GLU A 301 -6.56 -7.92 38.16
C GLU A 301 -7.57 -9.02 38.49
N ASP A 302 -8.21 -9.55 37.45
CA ASP A 302 -8.89 -10.83 37.52
C ASP A 302 -8.82 -11.48 36.12
N ASN A 303 -7.73 -12.24 35.94
CA ASN A 303 -7.70 -13.46 35.15
C ASN A 303 -8.24 -13.44 33.71
N ILE A 304 -8.01 -12.38 32.93
CA ILE A 304 -8.15 -12.49 31.46
C ILE A 304 -6.83 -13.06 30.91
N PRO A 305 -6.82 -14.27 30.33
CA PRO A 305 -5.60 -14.85 29.81
C PRO A 305 -5.16 -14.12 28.53
N MET A 306 -4.23 -13.18 28.68
CA MET A 306 -3.60 -12.45 27.58
C MET A 306 -2.66 -13.37 26.80
N ILE A 307 -2.86 -13.49 25.49
CA ILE A 307 -1.95 -14.24 24.60
C ILE A 307 -0.73 -13.36 24.31
N THR A 308 0.44 -13.81 24.75
CA THR A 308 1.72 -13.09 24.58
C THR A 308 2.48 -13.57 23.35
N ILE A 309 3.43 -12.77 22.88
CA ILE A 309 4.36 -13.17 21.79
C ILE A 309 5.20 -14.39 22.20
N ALA A 310 5.44 -14.59 23.50
CA ALA A 310 6.14 -15.76 24.01
C ALA A 310 5.31 -17.04 23.80
N ASP A 311 4.00 -16.99 24.06
CA ASP A 311 3.09 -18.10 23.81
C ASP A 311 3.06 -18.50 22.32
N LEU A 312 3.15 -17.51 21.43
CA LEU A 312 3.20 -17.76 19.98
C LEU A 312 4.53 -18.40 19.56
N LYS A 313 5.65 -18.01 20.17
CA LYS A 313 6.98 -18.58 19.88
C LYS A 313 7.09 -20.04 20.36
N GLU A 314 6.51 -20.36 21.51
CA GLU A 314 6.48 -21.74 22.01
C GLU A 314 5.69 -22.68 21.08
N ILE A 315 4.60 -22.21 20.48
CA ILE A 315 3.79 -23.00 19.54
C ILE A 315 4.51 -23.20 18.19
N ILE A 316 5.30 -22.23 17.75
CA ILE A 316 6.05 -22.28 16.49
C ILE A 316 7.24 -23.25 16.59
N ASN A 317 7.90 -23.30 17.75
CA ASN A 317 9.08 -24.15 17.96
C ASN A 317 8.76 -25.64 18.17
N ASP A 318 7.50 -26.00 18.38
CA ASP A 318 7.08 -27.39 18.56
C ASP A 318 6.73 -28.02 17.19
N SER A 319 7.74 -28.67 16.58
CA SER A 319 7.70 -29.25 15.24
C SER A 319 7.09 -30.65 15.17
N THR A 320 6.59 -31.19 16.28
CA THR A 320 6.00 -32.53 16.35
C THR A 320 4.47 -32.47 16.31
N ASN A 321 3.86 -33.31 15.47
CA ASN A 321 2.41 -33.40 15.26
C ASN A 321 1.75 -34.19 16.40
N THR A 322 1.93 -33.70 17.63
CA THR A 322 1.64 -34.41 18.87
C THR A 322 0.25 -34.00 19.38
N PRO A 323 -0.52 -34.88 20.05
CA PRO A 323 -1.83 -34.56 20.66
C PRO A 323 -1.80 -33.31 21.56
N ALA A 324 -0.63 -33.00 22.14
CA ALA A 324 -0.39 -31.79 22.93
C ALA A 324 -0.57 -30.49 22.14
N ARG A 325 -0.21 -30.46 20.84
CA ARG A 325 -0.37 -29.29 19.96
C ARG A 325 -1.86 -29.02 19.68
N ILE A 326 -2.64 -30.07 19.42
CA ILE A 326 -4.10 -29.97 19.22
C ILE A 326 -4.77 -29.45 20.49
N ASN A 327 -4.41 -30.00 21.66
CA ASN A 327 -4.91 -29.52 22.96
C ASN A 327 -4.54 -28.05 23.25
N LYS A 328 -3.33 -27.61 22.87
CA LYS A 328 -2.92 -26.20 23.01
C LYS A 328 -3.72 -25.30 22.07
N ILE A 329 -3.98 -25.72 20.82
CA ILE A 329 -4.81 -24.99 19.85
C ILE A 329 -6.26 -24.90 20.33
N GLU A 330 -6.83 -25.97 20.88
CA GLU A 330 -8.19 -25.96 21.44
C GLU A 330 -8.31 -25.08 22.69
N LYS A 331 -7.33 -25.12 23.59
CA LYS A 331 -7.27 -24.17 24.72
C LYS A 331 -7.19 -22.72 24.24
N LEU A 332 -6.48 -22.46 23.14
CA LEU A 332 -6.41 -21.12 22.54
C LEU A 332 -7.76 -20.71 21.94
N LYS A 333 -8.43 -21.61 21.21
CA LYS A 333 -9.77 -21.37 20.66
C LYS A 333 -10.78 -21.04 21.77
N LEU A 334 -10.76 -21.81 22.86
CA LEU A 334 -11.61 -21.55 24.03
C LEU A 334 -11.34 -20.17 24.63
N LYS A 335 -10.06 -19.81 24.86
CA LYS A 335 -9.69 -18.48 25.36
C LYS A 335 -10.13 -17.35 24.45
N ILE A 336 -9.99 -17.51 23.12
CA ILE A 336 -10.45 -16.52 22.14
C ILE A 336 -11.97 -16.37 22.19
N ASN A 337 -12.72 -17.48 22.24
CA ASN A 337 -14.18 -17.43 22.33
C ASN A 337 -14.66 -16.73 23.61
N THR A 338 -13.95 -16.91 24.73
CA THR A 338 -14.26 -16.21 25.99
C THR A 338 -14.01 -14.70 25.88
N ILE A 339 -12.99 -14.27 25.14
CA ILE A 339 -12.66 -12.84 24.95
C ILE A 339 -13.61 -12.16 23.94
N VAL A 340 -14.12 -12.89 22.96
CA VAL A 340 -15.02 -12.35 21.91
C VAL A 340 -16.49 -12.34 22.36
N GLY A 341 -16.86 -13.17 23.33
CA GLY A 341 -18.22 -13.27 23.87
C GLY A 341 -18.53 -12.36 25.06
N SER A 342 -17.54 -11.61 25.54
CA SER A 342 -17.62 -10.61 26.62
C SER A 342 -17.37 -9.22 26.06
#